data_AF-A0AAV9Z7T8-F1
#
_entry.id   AF-A0AAV9Z7T8-F1
#
_cell.length_a   1.000
_cell.length_b   1.000
_cell.length_c   1.000
_cell.angle_alpha   90.00
_cell.angle_beta   90.00
_cell.angle_gamma   90.00
#
_symmetry.space_group_name_H-M   'P 1'
#
loop_
_entity.id
_entity.type
_entity.pdbx_description
1 polymer ?
#
loop_
_entity_poly.entity_id
_entity_poly.type
_entity_poly.pdbx_seq_one_letter_code
_entity_poly.pdbx_strand_id
1 'polypeptide(L)'
;MSFIEYATPVATPKYSPQYFASLTFLRVQELDYPKIATSSIVKSWSFTDNIPSTALGTVIQPGELVPFLDDVLPISREMAAAFAAGSRAVRVRLSIEGHEREVELHFSKIRVYVAINNHSRAIAAARELYLHIVTTSLLSRVDILFFSELRIFDSISGFDITSFPLWKLSCLLGETWLEEDVLNALLELQYLQETSASIHDPSIVILPTTFSSDLQYLSQQNSRSYSRNLHLLRRRLRAIPSPRISFAVCRFNHYTAYHYTARSPVDLVHGDSLGGPAATDVMPSFCWFIQHTGHSVPLRVSLNGIREIQGPQSGSCGVAVVNFIQCRSASSRTLLWTDETSPNFRNKAIQDLIVYHFIASIHKPPRDSWTTPCAIAPGHIRRGQHDG
;
A
#
# COMPACT_ATOMS: atom_id res chain seq x y z
N MET A 1 -23.19 20.93 -22.48
CA MET A 1 -22.28 19.79 -22.24
C MET A 1 -21.03 20.33 -21.58
N SER A 2 -20.68 19.80 -20.41
CA SER A 2 -19.44 20.19 -19.72
C SER A 2 -18.20 19.52 -20.33
N PHE A 3 -17.01 20.05 -20.06
CA PHE A 3 -15.76 19.40 -20.47
C PHE A 3 -15.63 17.98 -19.89
N ILE A 4 -16.07 17.78 -18.63
CA ILE A 4 -16.01 16.48 -17.97
C ILE A 4 -16.89 15.49 -18.72
N GLU A 5 -18.14 15.83 -19.01
CA GLU A 5 -19.04 14.97 -19.79
C GLU A 5 -18.46 14.65 -21.18
N TYR A 6 -17.90 15.66 -21.86
CA TYR A 6 -17.34 15.52 -23.19
C TYR A 6 -16.09 14.63 -23.25
N ALA A 7 -15.15 14.85 -22.32
CA ALA A 7 -13.88 14.14 -22.29
C ALA A 7 -13.94 12.81 -21.52
N THR A 8 -15.05 12.49 -20.85
CA THR A 8 -15.21 11.20 -20.18
C THR A 8 -15.41 10.11 -21.23
N PRO A 9 -14.57 9.07 -21.27
CA PRO A 9 -14.85 7.91 -22.09
C PRO A 9 -16.22 7.34 -21.72
N VAL A 10 -16.93 6.77 -22.69
CA VAL A 10 -18.15 6.00 -22.39
C VAL A 10 -17.82 4.98 -21.27
N ALA A 11 -18.80 4.53 -20.48
CA ALA A 11 -18.50 3.63 -19.35
C ALA A 11 -18.08 2.21 -19.79
N THR A 12 -18.59 1.75 -20.95
CA THR A 12 -18.41 0.38 -21.50
C THR A 12 -17.20 0.09 -22.41
N PRO A 13 -16.45 1.04 -23.00
CA PRO A 13 -15.27 0.76 -23.79
C PRO A 13 -14.16 0.19 -22.91
N LYS A 14 -13.40 -0.72 -23.50
CA LYS A 14 -12.18 -1.31 -22.92
C LYS A 14 -11.26 -0.19 -22.42
N TYR A 15 -10.67 -0.38 -21.23
CA TYR A 15 -9.75 0.56 -20.56
C TYR A 15 -10.37 1.87 -20.04
N SER A 16 -11.70 1.98 -19.96
CA SER A 16 -12.34 3.04 -19.16
C SER A 16 -12.02 2.87 -17.66
N PRO A 17 -12.17 3.92 -16.83
CA PRO A 17 -12.06 3.78 -15.38
C PRO A 17 -12.99 2.72 -14.80
N GLN A 18 -14.24 2.62 -15.29
CA GLN A 18 -15.20 1.60 -14.88
C GLN A 18 -14.77 0.20 -15.30
N TYR A 19 -14.19 0.06 -16.50
CA TYR A 19 -13.60 -1.19 -16.95
C TYR A 19 -12.51 -1.66 -15.98
N PHE A 20 -11.55 -0.79 -15.65
CA PHE A 20 -10.49 -1.11 -14.70
C PHE A 20 -11.00 -1.48 -13.32
N ALA A 21 -11.98 -0.74 -12.79
CA ALA A 21 -12.61 -1.05 -11.50
C ALA A 21 -13.30 -2.43 -11.47
N SER A 22 -13.66 -2.98 -12.63
CA SER A 22 -14.31 -4.30 -12.75
C SER A 22 -13.34 -5.46 -12.98
N LEU A 23 -12.04 -5.21 -13.12
CA LEU A 23 -11.06 -6.25 -13.42
C LEU A 23 -10.83 -7.16 -12.21
N THR A 24 -11.00 -8.46 -12.45
CA THR A 24 -10.68 -9.52 -11.49
C THR A 24 -9.31 -10.12 -11.76
N PHE A 25 -8.77 -10.87 -10.80
CA PHE A 25 -7.50 -11.58 -10.97
C PHE A 25 -7.50 -12.56 -12.16
N LEU A 26 -8.64 -13.19 -12.45
CA LEU A 26 -8.82 -14.03 -13.64
C LEU A 26 -8.81 -13.19 -14.92
N ARG A 27 -9.63 -12.13 -14.96
CA ARG A 27 -9.79 -11.29 -16.16
C ARG A 27 -8.52 -10.57 -16.57
N VAL A 28 -7.64 -10.22 -15.62
CA VAL A 28 -6.35 -9.62 -15.98
C VAL A 28 -5.43 -10.60 -16.70
N GLN A 29 -5.55 -11.92 -16.51
CA GLN A 29 -4.73 -12.91 -17.24
C GLN A 29 -5.08 -12.93 -18.72
N GLU A 30 -6.37 -12.80 -19.03
CA GLU A 30 -6.91 -12.86 -20.40
C GLU A 30 -6.85 -11.50 -21.11
N LEU A 31 -6.55 -10.44 -20.38
CA LEU A 31 -6.55 -9.09 -20.91
C LEU A 31 -5.42 -8.90 -21.93
N ASP A 32 -5.75 -8.68 -23.20
CA ASP A 32 -4.78 -8.13 -24.13
C ASP A 32 -4.52 -6.66 -23.75
N TYR A 33 -3.41 -6.38 -23.04
CA TYR A 33 -3.06 -5.04 -22.56
C TYR A 33 -2.22 -4.32 -23.61
N PRO A 34 -2.55 -3.07 -23.99
CA PRO A 34 -1.86 -2.39 -25.06
C PRO A 34 -0.42 -2.08 -24.64
N LYS A 35 0.49 -2.11 -25.62
CA LYS A 35 1.89 -1.74 -25.39
C LYS A 35 1.95 -0.24 -25.11
N ILE A 36 2.65 0.12 -24.04
CA ILE A 36 2.97 1.52 -23.73
C ILE A 36 4.31 1.83 -24.35
N ALA A 37 4.39 2.93 -25.09
CA ALA A 37 5.61 3.41 -25.72
C ALA A 37 6.64 3.85 -24.68
N THR A 38 7.89 4.00 -25.11
CA THR A 38 8.87 4.80 -24.35
C THR A 38 8.46 6.27 -24.35
N SER A 39 9.05 7.06 -23.45
CA SER A 39 8.86 8.52 -23.45
C SER A 39 9.32 9.16 -24.76
N SER A 40 8.82 10.37 -25.04
CA SER A 40 9.22 11.23 -26.15
C SER A 40 8.82 10.75 -27.54
N ILE A 41 7.74 9.94 -27.65
CA ILE A 41 7.16 9.61 -28.95
C ILE A 41 6.27 10.72 -29.48
N VAL A 42 5.65 11.53 -28.61
CA VAL A 42 4.92 12.74 -29.03
C VAL A 42 5.93 13.84 -29.35
N LYS A 43 6.00 14.25 -30.63
CA LYS A 43 6.92 15.30 -31.11
C LYS A 43 6.30 16.69 -31.03
N SER A 44 5.03 16.79 -31.35
CA SER A 44 4.25 18.03 -31.25
C SER A 44 2.77 17.70 -31.18
N TRP A 45 1.98 18.67 -30.73
CA TRP A 45 0.53 18.56 -30.71
C TRP A 45 -0.12 19.95 -30.83
N SER A 46 -1.36 19.98 -31.32
CA SER A 46 -2.19 21.19 -31.37
C SER A 46 -3.66 20.85 -31.18
N PHE A 47 -4.43 21.75 -30.55
CA PHE A 47 -5.86 21.55 -30.40
C PHE A 47 -6.61 21.95 -31.68
N THR A 48 -7.65 21.19 -32.01
CA THR A 48 -8.50 21.41 -33.20
C THR A 48 -9.97 21.39 -32.81
N ASP A 49 -10.81 22.05 -33.61
CA ASP A 49 -12.27 22.07 -33.47
C ASP A 49 -12.94 20.86 -34.15
N ASN A 50 -12.21 20.15 -35.01
CA ASN A 50 -12.69 18.94 -35.65
C ASN A 50 -13.00 17.84 -34.61
N ILE A 51 -14.11 17.14 -34.78
CA ILE A 51 -14.52 16.02 -33.91
C ILE A 51 -14.20 14.73 -34.65
N PRO A 52 -13.19 13.94 -34.22
CA PRO A 52 -12.88 12.67 -34.84
C PRO A 52 -14.08 11.74 -34.77
N SER A 53 -14.63 11.37 -35.93
CA SER A 53 -15.70 10.39 -36.05
C SER A 53 -15.18 8.96 -36.27
N THR A 54 -13.87 8.81 -36.49
CA THR A 54 -13.26 7.51 -36.77
C THR A 54 -12.91 6.77 -35.48
N ALA A 55 -12.92 5.43 -35.55
CA ALA A 55 -12.48 4.58 -34.45
C ALA A 55 -11.01 4.84 -34.06
N LEU A 56 -10.16 5.24 -35.02
CA LEU A 56 -8.77 5.63 -34.77
C LEU A 56 -8.66 6.83 -33.83
N GLY A 57 -9.59 7.78 -33.89
CA GLY A 57 -9.57 8.98 -33.04
C GLY A 57 -10.24 8.80 -31.67
N THR A 58 -11.01 7.74 -31.46
CA THR A 58 -11.96 7.64 -30.33
C THR A 58 -11.81 6.40 -29.45
N VAL A 59 -11.29 5.28 -29.99
CA VAL A 59 -11.10 4.03 -29.23
C VAL A 59 -9.70 3.47 -29.42
N ILE A 60 -9.25 2.62 -28.48
CA ILE A 60 -7.95 1.92 -28.56
C ILE A 60 -8.09 0.74 -29.51
N GLN A 61 -7.30 0.73 -30.60
CA GLN A 61 -7.28 -0.34 -31.58
C GLN A 61 -6.41 -1.52 -31.12
N PRO A 62 -6.68 -2.75 -31.58
CA PRO A 62 -5.75 -3.87 -31.40
C PRO A 62 -4.36 -3.53 -31.94
N GLY A 63 -3.31 -3.77 -31.14
CA GLY A 63 -1.93 -3.46 -31.50
C GLY A 63 -1.57 -1.96 -31.47
N GLU A 64 -2.49 -1.09 -31.07
CA GLU A 64 -2.19 0.34 -30.93
C GLU A 64 -1.14 0.59 -29.83
N LEU A 65 -0.13 1.37 -30.18
CA LEU A 65 0.88 1.84 -29.24
C LEU A 65 0.33 3.04 -28.44
N VAL A 66 0.28 2.91 -27.12
CA VAL A 66 -0.20 3.96 -26.22
C VAL A 66 0.98 4.85 -25.83
N PRO A 67 0.91 6.19 -26.03
CA PRO A 67 2.00 7.06 -25.61
C PRO A 67 2.24 7.00 -24.10
N PHE A 68 3.51 7.15 -23.69
CA PHE A 68 3.90 7.15 -22.29
C PHE A 68 3.26 8.33 -21.54
N LEU A 69 3.07 8.17 -20.23
CA LEU A 69 2.35 9.16 -19.42
C LEU A 69 2.92 10.58 -19.54
N ASP A 70 4.24 10.73 -19.56
CA ASP A 70 4.92 12.03 -19.66
C ASP A 70 4.63 12.77 -20.96
N ASP A 71 4.34 12.04 -22.04
CA ASP A 71 3.97 12.63 -23.33
C ASP A 71 2.50 13.10 -23.35
N VAL A 72 1.63 12.42 -22.61
CA VAL A 72 0.18 12.65 -22.62
C VAL A 72 -0.25 13.66 -21.55
N LEU A 73 0.47 13.74 -20.43
CA LEU A 73 0.14 14.64 -19.32
C LEU A 73 0.08 16.12 -19.70
N PRO A 74 1.02 16.69 -20.49
CA PRO A 74 0.94 18.08 -20.93
C PRO A 74 -0.34 18.36 -21.70
N ILE A 75 -0.67 17.50 -22.68
CA ILE A 75 -1.91 17.60 -23.46
C ILE A 75 -3.13 17.58 -22.51
N SER A 76 -3.17 16.60 -21.60
CA SER A 76 -4.29 16.37 -20.68
C SER A 76 -4.57 17.57 -19.77
N ARG A 77 -3.51 18.28 -19.34
CA ARG A 77 -3.61 19.48 -18.48
C ARG A 77 -4.24 20.67 -19.20
N GLU A 78 -4.03 20.79 -20.52
CA GLU A 78 -4.51 21.93 -21.30
C GLU A 78 -5.89 21.71 -21.95
N MET A 79 -6.36 20.45 -22.03
CA MET A 79 -7.64 20.10 -22.69
C MET A 79 -8.85 20.90 -22.18
N ALA A 80 -8.93 21.20 -20.88
CA ALA A 80 -10.07 21.93 -20.31
C ALA A 80 -10.13 23.38 -20.81
N ALA A 81 -8.99 24.06 -20.86
CA ALA A 81 -8.88 25.40 -21.39
C ALA A 81 -9.13 25.43 -22.90
N ALA A 82 -8.58 24.45 -23.62
CA ALA A 82 -8.83 24.29 -25.06
C ALA A 82 -10.30 24.04 -25.38
N PHE A 83 -10.98 23.23 -24.57
CA PHE A 83 -12.42 22.98 -24.70
C PHE A 83 -13.23 24.28 -24.55
N ALA A 84 -12.89 25.10 -23.56
CA ALA A 84 -13.50 26.41 -23.33
C ALA A 84 -13.23 27.38 -24.50
N ALA A 85 -12.09 27.25 -25.17
CA ALA A 85 -11.73 28.00 -26.38
C ALA A 85 -12.37 27.47 -27.67
N GLY A 86 -13.21 26.43 -27.59
CA GLY A 86 -13.94 25.87 -28.73
C GLY A 86 -13.33 24.61 -29.34
N SER A 87 -12.14 24.18 -28.90
CA SER A 87 -11.51 22.95 -29.37
C SER A 87 -12.25 21.70 -28.88
N ARG A 88 -12.12 20.63 -29.65
CA ARG A 88 -12.83 19.36 -29.44
C ARG A 88 -11.91 18.15 -29.58
N ALA A 89 -10.78 18.31 -30.24
CA ALA A 89 -9.78 17.26 -30.39
C ALA A 89 -8.36 17.80 -30.26
N VAL A 90 -7.41 16.87 -30.27
CA VAL A 90 -5.99 17.16 -30.35
C VAL A 90 -5.40 16.43 -31.55
N ARG A 91 -4.67 17.16 -32.38
CA ARG A 91 -3.83 16.64 -33.43
C ARG A 91 -2.45 16.41 -32.86
N VAL A 92 -1.97 15.17 -32.92
CA VAL A 92 -0.71 14.74 -32.32
C VAL A 92 0.20 14.20 -33.40
N ARG A 93 1.44 14.66 -33.44
CA ARG A 93 2.50 14.10 -34.27
C ARG A 93 3.31 13.11 -33.44
N LEU A 94 3.23 11.85 -33.82
CA LEU A 94 3.89 10.72 -33.16
C LEU A 94 5.08 10.24 -33.99
N SER A 95 6.18 9.87 -33.34
CA SER A 95 7.33 9.20 -33.96
C SER A 95 7.34 7.74 -33.53
N ILE A 96 6.94 6.84 -34.43
CA ILE A 96 6.84 5.40 -34.18
C ILE A 96 7.79 4.69 -35.14
N GLU A 97 8.74 3.93 -34.61
CA GLU A 97 9.72 3.16 -35.42
C GLU A 97 10.48 4.03 -36.44
N GLY A 98 10.77 5.29 -36.08
CA GLY A 98 11.47 6.25 -36.95
C GLY A 98 10.59 6.96 -37.99
N HIS A 99 9.29 6.65 -38.04
CA HIS A 99 8.33 7.30 -38.91
C HIS A 99 7.45 8.29 -38.15
N GLU A 100 7.31 9.51 -38.69
CA GLU A 100 6.36 10.48 -38.17
C GLU A 100 4.96 10.24 -38.73
N ARG A 101 3.98 10.17 -37.84
CA ARG A 101 2.57 10.02 -38.17
C ARG A 101 1.77 11.08 -37.43
N GLU A 102 0.88 11.74 -38.16
CA GLU A 102 -0.08 12.67 -37.58
C GLU A 102 -1.41 11.95 -37.36
N VAL A 103 -1.96 12.10 -36.15
CA VAL A 103 -3.24 11.50 -35.76
C VAL A 103 -4.09 12.56 -35.07
N GLU A 104 -5.41 12.51 -35.29
CA GLU A 104 -6.36 13.38 -34.60
C GLU A 104 -7.15 12.55 -33.59
N LEU A 105 -7.06 12.96 -32.33
CA LEU A 105 -7.54 12.21 -31.17
C LEU A 105 -8.60 13.02 -30.42
N HIS A 106 -9.71 12.38 -30.11
CA HIS A 106 -10.72 12.96 -29.24
C HIS A 106 -10.19 13.05 -27.79
N PHE A 107 -10.66 14.04 -27.02
CA PHE A 107 -10.22 14.21 -25.62
C PHE A 107 -10.48 12.99 -24.74
N SER A 108 -11.54 12.23 -25.01
CA SER A 108 -11.79 10.96 -24.33
C SER A 108 -10.70 9.92 -24.59
N LYS A 109 -10.12 9.85 -25.79
CA LYS A 109 -9.04 8.92 -26.09
C LYS A 109 -7.75 9.28 -25.33
N ILE A 110 -7.45 10.57 -25.19
CA ILE A 110 -6.37 11.06 -24.33
C ILE A 110 -6.58 10.63 -22.87
N ARG A 111 -7.81 10.73 -22.36
CA ARG A 111 -8.14 10.22 -21.01
C ARG A 111 -7.96 8.71 -20.89
N VAL A 112 -8.30 7.93 -21.93
CA VAL A 112 -8.05 6.48 -21.95
C VAL A 112 -6.55 6.18 -21.94
N TYR A 113 -5.72 6.91 -22.69
CA TYR A 113 -4.26 6.75 -22.62
C TYR A 113 -3.72 7.01 -21.20
N VAL A 114 -4.19 8.06 -20.54
CA VAL A 114 -3.84 8.33 -19.13
C VAL A 114 -4.30 7.18 -18.22
N ALA A 115 -5.51 6.67 -18.41
CA ALA A 115 -6.02 5.55 -17.62
C ALA A 115 -5.16 4.28 -17.81
N ILE A 116 -4.80 3.93 -19.05
CA ILE A 116 -3.91 2.80 -19.35
C ILE A 116 -2.55 2.97 -18.66
N ASN A 117 -1.94 4.14 -18.74
CA ASN A 117 -0.67 4.38 -18.07
C ASN A 117 -0.79 4.20 -16.55
N ASN A 118 -1.82 4.78 -15.94
CA ASN A 118 -2.04 4.75 -14.49
C ASN A 118 -2.34 3.34 -13.94
N HIS A 119 -2.94 2.46 -14.73
CA HIS A 119 -3.33 1.11 -14.28
C HIS A 119 -2.34 0.01 -14.70
N SER A 120 -1.33 0.34 -15.52
CA SER A 120 -0.35 -0.61 -16.07
C SER A 120 0.37 -1.42 -14.98
N ARG A 121 0.91 -0.74 -13.96
CA ARG A 121 1.60 -1.36 -12.83
C ARG A 121 0.69 -2.32 -12.06
N ALA A 122 -0.54 -1.90 -11.75
CA ALA A 122 -1.49 -2.71 -11.00
C ALA A 122 -1.88 -3.99 -11.77
N ILE A 123 -2.05 -3.90 -13.09
CA ILE A 123 -2.39 -5.05 -13.93
C ILE A 123 -1.22 -6.03 -14.03
N ALA A 124 0.01 -5.54 -14.23
CA ALA A 124 1.20 -6.38 -14.23
C ALA A 124 1.39 -7.09 -12.89
N ALA A 125 1.31 -6.34 -11.78
CA ALA A 125 1.38 -6.85 -10.42
C ALA A 125 0.32 -7.94 -10.13
N ALA A 126 -0.94 -7.69 -10.51
CA ALA A 126 -2.02 -8.65 -10.30
C ALA A 126 -1.82 -9.93 -11.12
N ARG A 127 -1.24 -9.84 -12.32
CA ARG A 127 -0.87 -11.00 -13.13
C ARG A 127 0.15 -11.87 -12.45
N GLU A 128 1.26 -11.27 -12.03
CA GLU A 128 2.35 -11.96 -11.35
C GLU A 128 1.87 -12.61 -10.05
N LEU A 129 1.06 -11.91 -9.26
CA LEU A 129 0.50 -12.45 -8.02
C LEU A 129 -0.38 -13.68 -8.25
N TYR A 130 -1.31 -13.61 -9.21
CA TYR A 130 -2.17 -14.75 -9.54
C TYR A 130 -1.35 -15.94 -10.05
N LEU A 131 -0.42 -15.70 -10.98
CA LEU A 131 0.44 -16.74 -11.53
C LEU A 131 1.29 -17.40 -10.43
N HIS A 132 1.85 -16.60 -9.53
CA HIS A 132 2.62 -17.10 -8.38
C HIS A 132 1.76 -18.00 -7.50
N ILE A 133 0.56 -17.56 -7.11
CA ILE A 133 -0.36 -18.34 -6.27
C ILE A 133 -0.71 -19.69 -6.90
N VAL A 134 -0.99 -19.71 -8.20
CA VAL A 134 -1.33 -20.93 -8.93
C VAL A 134 -0.14 -21.87 -9.07
N THR A 135 1.04 -21.35 -9.44
CA THR A 135 2.22 -22.19 -9.72
C THR A 135 2.83 -22.79 -8.45
N THR A 136 2.80 -22.05 -7.34
CA THR A 136 3.32 -22.50 -6.04
C THR A 136 2.29 -23.28 -5.22
N SER A 137 1.03 -23.35 -5.67
CA SER A 137 -0.09 -23.93 -4.90
C SER A 137 -0.20 -23.33 -3.50
N LEU A 138 -0.03 -22.00 -3.40
CA LEU A 138 -0.04 -21.26 -2.13
C LEU A 138 -1.39 -21.34 -1.40
N LEU A 139 -2.47 -21.54 -2.15
CA LEU A 139 -3.84 -21.62 -1.68
C LEU A 139 -4.46 -22.97 -2.10
N SER A 140 -5.54 -23.37 -1.42
CA SER A 140 -6.31 -24.54 -1.86
C SER A 140 -6.97 -24.27 -3.22
N ARG A 141 -7.36 -25.33 -3.95
CA ARG A 141 -8.05 -25.16 -5.25
C ARG A 141 -9.33 -24.32 -5.15
N VAL A 142 -10.08 -24.47 -4.05
CA VAL A 142 -11.31 -23.72 -3.81
C VAL A 142 -10.98 -22.24 -3.55
N ASP A 143 -9.95 -21.98 -2.74
CA ASP A 143 -9.48 -20.63 -2.44
C ASP A 143 -8.93 -19.91 -3.67
N ILE A 144 -8.28 -20.63 -4.60
CA ILE A 144 -7.82 -20.07 -5.88
C ILE A 144 -9.01 -19.61 -6.73
N LEU A 145 -10.08 -20.41 -6.81
CA LEU A 145 -11.30 -20.03 -7.54
C LEU A 145 -11.97 -18.79 -6.92
N PHE A 146 -11.96 -18.68 -5.60
CA PHE A 146 -12.50 -17.49 -4.94
C PHE A 146 -11.60 -16.27 -5.18
N PHE A 147 -10.28 -16.45 -5.06
CA PHE A 147 -9.28 -15.41 -5.33
C PHE A 147 -9.37 -14.88 -6.77
N SER A 148 -9.57 -15.77 -7.75
CA SER A 148 -9.61 -15.42 -9.17
C SER A 148 -10.74 -14.44 -9.52
N GLU A 149 -11.85 -14.50 -8.77
CA GLU A 149 -13.02 -13.64 -8.94
C GLU A 149 -12.95 -12.32 -8.17
N LEU A 150 -11.98 -12.14 -7.28
CA LEU A 150 -11.79 -10.86 -6.59
C LEU A 150 -11.34 -9.78 -7.54
N ARG A 151 -11.88 -8.56 -7.37
CA ARG A 151 -11.42 -7.41 -8.15
C ARG A 151 -10.08 -6.95 -7.63
N ILE A 152 -9.16 -6.68 -8.54
CA ILE A 152 -7.77 -6.35 -8.17
C ILE A 152 -7.67 -5.01 -7.41
N PHE A 153 -8.66 -4.12 -7.61
CA PHE A 153 -8.76 -2.81 -6.95
C PHE A 153 -9.68 -2.80 -5.73
N ASP A 154 -10.33 -3.91 -5.38
CA ASP A 154 -11.05 -3.99 -4.11
C ASP A 154 -10.06 -3.81 -2.96
N SER A 155 -10.48 -3.09 -1.92
CA SER A 155 -9.65 -2.89 -0.74
C SER A 155 -9.58 -4.17 0.09
N ILE A 156 -8.43 -4.44 0.69
CA ILE A 156 -8.30 -5.53 1.67
C ILE A 156 -9.30 -5.34 2.83
N SER A 157 -9.86 -6.44 3.32
CA SER A 157 -10.98 -6.46 4.26
C SER A 157 -10.52 -6.87 5.66
N GLY A 158 -11.23 -6.41 6.69
CA GLY A 158 -11.07 -6.86 8.08
C GLY A 158 -10.16 -5.98 8.94
N PHE A 159 -9.40 -5.09 8.33
CA PHE A 159 -8.49 -4.17 9.03
C PHE A 159 -9.20 -2.87 9.42
N ASP A 160 -8.82 -2.31 10.57
CA ASP A 160 -9.36 -1.08 11.15
C ASP A 160 -8.60 0.16 10.64
N ILE A 161 -7.27 0.05 10.53
CA ILE A 161 -6.41 1.18 10.15
C ILE A 161 -5.84 1.05 8.73
N THR A 162 -5.80 -0.17 8.20
CA THR A 162 -5.14 -0.46 6.92
C THR A 162 -6.16 -0.63 5.80
N SER A 163 -5.94 0.05 4.68
CA SER A 163 -6.77 -0.11 3.48
C SER A 163 -5.92 0.09 2.23
N PHE A 164 -5.83 -0.95 1.41
CA PHE A 164 -5.09 -0.93 0.15
C PHE A 164 -5.69 -1.91 -0.86
N PRO A 165 -5.52 -1.67 -2.17
CA PRO A 165 -6.07 -2.55 -3.20
C PRO A 165 -5.34 -3.90 -3.23
N LEU A 166 -6.08 -4.99 -3.45
CA LEU A 166 -5.55 -6.36 -3.39
C LEU A 166 -4.34 -6.62 -4.28
N TRP A 167 -4.21 -5.96 -5.44
CA TRP A 167 -3.04 -6.12 -6.31
C TRP A 167 -1.71 -5.78 -5.62
N LYS A 168 -1.71 -4.91 -4.60
CA LYS A 168 -0.50 -4.52 -3.86
C LYS A 168 0.14 -5.65 -3.07
N LEU A 169 -0.58 -6.73 -2.82
CA LEU A 169 0.01 -7.96 -2.26
C LEU A 169 1.15 -8.50 -3.13
N SER A 170 1.25 -8.08 -4.39
CA SER A 170 2.40 -8.40 -5.25
C SER A 170 3.74 -7.90 -4.70
N CYS A 171 3.78 -6.90 -3.81
CA CYS A 171 5.04 -6.44 -3.18
C CYS A 171 5.63 -7.48 -2.21
N LEU A 172 4.93 -8.59 -1.97
CA LEU A 172 5.45 -9.75 -1.26
C LEU A 172 6.12 -10.75 -2.21
N LEU A 173 5.99 -10.60 -3.53
CA LEU A 173 6.64 -11.48 -4.50
C LEU A 173 8.13 -11.18 -4.61
N GLY A 174 8.95 -12.23 -4.65
CA GLY A 174 10.40 -12.13 -4.75
C GLY A 174 11.01 -11.26 -3.64
N GLU A 175 12.17 -10.67 -3.92
CA GLU A 175 12.89 -9.77 -3.01
C GLU A 175 12.51 -8.29 -3.22
N THR A 176 11.24 -8.02 -3.50
CA THR A 176 10.74 -6.64 -3.68
C THR A 176 10.54 -5.93 -2.34
N TRP A 177 10.66 -4.60 -2.35
CA TRP A 177 10.41 -3.75 -1.18
C TRP A 177 8.94 -3.78 -0.79
N LEU A 178 8.67 -4.03 0.50
CA LEU A 178 7.31 -4.00 1.01
C LEU A 178 6.77 -2.58 1.04
N GLU A 179 5.56 -2.40 0.51
CA GLU A 179 4.83 -1.14 0.68
C GLU A 179 4.36 -0.99 2.14
N GLU A 180 4.33 0.24 2.64
CA GLU A 180 4.06 0.56 4.05
C GLU A 180 2.67 0.11 4.49
N ASP A 181 1.69 0.20 3.60
CA ASP A 181 0.32 -0.25 3.82
C ASP A 181 0.25 -1.78 3.98
N VAL A 182 0.97 -2.54 3.15
CA VAL A 182 1.07 -4.01 3.30
C VAL A 182 1.79 -4.38 4.59
N LEU A 183 2.86 -3.67 4.97
CA LEU A 183 3.54 -3.88 6.25
C LEU A 183 2.59 -3.62 7.43
N ASN A 184 1.83 -2.53 7.41
CA ASN A 184 0.87 -2.21 8.47
C ASN A 184 -0.24 -3.25 8.58
N ALA A 185 -0.74 -3.82 7.48
CA ALA A 185 -1.69 -4.94 7.54
C ALA A 185 -1.06 -6.17 8.20
N LEU A 186 0.21 -6.48 7.93
CA LEU A 186 0.88 -7.60 8.59
C LEU A 186 1.05 -7.38 10.11
N LEU A 187 1.40 -6.15 10.51
CA LEU A 187 1.48 -5.78 11.93
C LEU A 187 0.13 -5.85 12.63
N GLU A 188 -0.92 -5.37 11.97
CA GLU A 188 -2.29 -5.40 12.47
C GLU A 188 -2.82 -6.83 12.54
N LEU A 189 -2.57 -7.65 11.52
CA LEU A 189 -2.93 -9.07 11.54
C LEU A 189 -2.23 -9.80 12.69
N GLN A 190 -0.95 -9.52 12.92
CA GLN A 190 -0.22 -10.09 14.06
C GLN A 190 -0.84 -9.66 15.40
N TYR A 191 -1.27 -8.40 15.51
CA TYR A 191 -1.94 -7.89 16.70
C TYR A 191 -3.28 -8.60 16.96
N LEU A 192 -4.07 -8.81 15.90
CA LEU A 192 -5.34 -9.52 15.97
C LEU A 192 -5.14 -11.00 16.35
N GLN A 193 -4.13 -11.66 15.77
CA GLN A 193 -3.78 -13.04 16.11
C GLN A 193 -3.42 -13.17 17.59
N GLU A 194 -2.55 -12.31 18.12
CA GLU A 194 -2.19 -12.32 19.54
C GLU A 194 -3.35 -11.98 20.47
N THR A 195 -4.22 -11.06 20.05
CA THR A 195 -5.43 -10.71 20.81
C THR A 195 -6.40 -11.88 20.86
N SER A 196 -6.59 -12.58 19.74
CA SER A 196 -7.49 -13.73 19.65
C SER A 196 -6.97 -14.97 20.41
N ALA A 197 -5.65 -15.14 20.52
CA ALA A 197 -5.04 -16.25 21.23
C ALA A 197 -5.03 -16.05 22.75
N SER A 198 -5.24 -14.81 23.23
CA SER A 198 -5.20 -14.50 24.65
C SER A 198 -6.58 -14.61 25.29
N ILE A 199 -6.71 -15.51 26.27
CA ILE A 199 -7.93 -15.65 27.09
C ILE A 199 -8.13 -14.42 28.01
N HIS A 200 -7.07 -13.65 28.24
CA HIS A 200 -7.06 -12.40 29.01
C HIS A 200 -6.68 -11.22 28.11
N ASP A 201 -6.97 -9.98 28.53
CA ASP A 201 -6.61 -8.77 27.77
C ASP A 201 -5.12 -8.83 27.34
N PRO A 202 -4.82 -8.85 26.03
CA PRO A 202 -3.48 -9.11 25.55
C PRO A 202 -2.53 -8.05 26.08
N SER A 203 -1.50 -8.52 26.79
CA SER A 203 -0.40 -7.65 27.25
C SER A 203 0.42 -7.05 26.11
N ILE A 204 0.23 -7.51 24.87
CA ILE A 204 0.96 -7.05 23.71
C ILE A 204 0.19 -5.97 22.94
N VAL A 205 0.91 -4.92 22.57
CA VAL A 205 0.46 -3.82 21.74
C VAL A 205 1.42 -3.73 20.57
N ILE A 206 0.90 -3.88 19.35
CA ILE A 206 1.68 -3.71 18.12
C ILE A 206 1.16 -2.45 17.43
N LEU A 207 2.06 -1.53 17.12
CA LEU A 207 1.73 -0.21 16.60
C LEU A 207 2.15 -0.07 15.13
N PRO A 208 1.40 0.69 14.32
CA PRO A 208 1.72 0.93 12.93
C PRO A 208 2.99 1.77 12.78
N THR A 209 3.55 1.80 11.57
CA THR A 209 4.73 2.60 11.21
C THR A 209 4.59 4.09 11.52
N THR A 210 3.37 4.62 11.44
CA THR A 210 3.05 6.03 11.72
C THR A 210 3.24 6.41 13.18
N PHE A 211 3.25 5.45 14.13
CA PHE A 211 3.43 5.75 15.54
C PHE A 211 4.75 6.46 15.83
N SER A 212 5.84 5.98 15.24
CA SER A 212 7.19 6.52 15.52
C SER A 212 7.38 7.92 14.95
N SER A 213 6.87 8.18 13.74
CA SER A 213 6.93 9.50 13.11
C SER A 213 6.05 10.51 13.85
N ASP A 214 4.83 10.14 14.22
CA ASP A 214 3.95 10.98 15.06
C ASP A 214 4.62 11.34 16.38
N LEU A 215 5.28 10.36 16.99
CA LEU A 215 5.91 10.53 18.28
C LEU A 215 7.13 11.46 18.22
N GLN A 216 7.96 11.31 17.19
CA GLN A 216 9.10 12.19 16.96
C GLN A 216 8.65 13.62 16.68
N TYR A 217 7.64 13.78 15.82
CA TYR A 217 7.09 15.09 15.50
C TYR A 217 6.57 15.80 16.75
N LEU A 218 5.75 15.13 17.56
CA LEU A 218 5.13 15.72 18.75
C LEU A 218 6.12 15.94 19.91
N SER A 219 7.14 15.09 20.06
CA SER A 219 8.16 15.24 21.13
C SER A 219 9.07 16.46 20.91
N GLN A 220 9.24 16.87 19.66
CA GLN A 220 10.04 18.03 19.24
C GLN A 220 9.27 19.34 19.30
N GLN A 221 7.94 19.32 19.48
CA GLN A 221 7.15 20.55 19.63
C GLN A 221 7.39 21.21 20.99
N ASN A 222 7.38 22.55 21.03
CA ASN A 222 7.55 23.33 22.26
C ASN A 222 6.53 22.97 23.35
N SER A 223 5.28 22.68 22.97
CA SER A 223 4.20 22.32 23.90
C SER A 223 4.28 20.87 24.41
N ARG A 224 4.97 19.98 23.67
CA ARG A 224 4.99 18.52 23.90
C ARG A 224 3.63 17.94 24.26
N SER A 225 2.59 18.32 23.49
CA SER A 225 1.23 17.81 23.68
C SER A 225 1.02 16.52 22.90
N TYR A 226 0.45 15.49 23.54
CA TYR A 226 0.07 14.27 22.84
C TYR A 226 -1.15 14.51 21.95
N SER A 227 -1.21 13.81 20.82
CA SER A 227 -2.44 13.70 20.03
C SER A 227 -3.52 12.93 20.80
N ARG A 228 -4.78 13.04 20.35
CA ARG A 228 -5.90 12.25 20.91
C ARG A 228 -5.59 10.75 20.91
N ASN A 229 -5.03 10.22 19.81
CA ASN A 229 -4.69 8.81 19.68
C ASN A 229 -3.61 8.39 20.70
N LEU A 230 -2.55 9.19 20.87
CA LEU A 230 -1.51 8.90 21.87
C LEU A 230 -2.05 8.98 23.30
N HIS A 231 -2.98 9.89 23.59
CA HIS A 231 -3.67 9.92 24.89
C HIS A 231 -4.49 8.65 25.15
N LEU A 232 -5.24 8.18 24.16
CA LEU A 232 -6.02 6.94 24.26
C LEU A 232 -5.10 5.72 24.46
N LEU A 233 -4.03 5.63 23.68
CA LEU A 233 -3.04 4.57 23.80
C LEU A 233 -2.39 4.57 25.19
N ARG A 234 -1.95 5.73 25.69
CA ARG A 234 -1.38 5.86 27.04
C ARG A 234 -2.37 5.44 28.14
N ARG A 235 -3.65 5.80 27.99
CA ARG A 235 -4.70 5.37 28.92
C ARG A 235 -4.85 3.86 28.91
N ARG A 236 -4.83 3.22 27.74
CA ARG A 236 -4.84 1.76 27.64
C ARG A 236 -3.59 1.14 28.27
N LEU A 237 -2.41 1.67 27.99
CA LEU A 237 -1.16 1.16 28.57
C LEU A 237 -1.18 1.20 30.10
N ARG A 238 -1.75 2.23 30.73
CA ARG A 238 -1.92 2.30 32.19
C ARG A 238 -2.78 1.16 32.76
N ALA A 239 -3.73 0.64 31.97
CA ALA A 239 -4.60 -0.46 32.38
C ALA A 239 -3.93 -1.84 32.24
N ILE A 240 -2.82 -1.94 31.48
CA ILE A 240 -2.08 -3.18 31.27
C ILE A 240 -0.95 -3.25 32.30
N PRO A 241 -0.90 -4.23 33.22
CA PRO A 241 0.13 -4.28 34.28
C PRO A 241 1.55 -4.55 33.78
N SER A 242 1.71 -5.18 32.61
CA SER A 242 3.01 -5.54 32.05
C SER A 242 2.97 -5.48 30.53
N PRO A 243 2.85 -4.28 29.93
CA PRO A 243 2.72 -4.16 28.49
C PRO A 243 4.01 -4.58 27.79
N ARG A 244 3.82 -5.21 26.63
CA ARG A 244 4.83 -5.43 25.60
C ARG A 244 4.45 -4.58 24.41
N ILE A 245 5.33 -3.69 23.99
CA ILE A 245 5.05 -2.74 22.91
C ILE A 245 6.02 -3.02 21.78
N SER A 246 5.48 -3.35 20.61
CA SER A 246 6.24 -3.54 19.38
C SER A 246 5.83 -2.49 18.37
N PHE A 247 6.77 -1.92 17.63
CA PHE A 247 6.46 -0.98 16.55
C PHE A 247 7.54 -1.00 15.48
N ALA A 248 7.13 -0.74 14.25
CA ALA A 248 8.02 -0.57 13.11
C ALA A 248 8.37 0.90 12.90
N VAL A 249 9.53 1.16 12.30
CA VAL A 249 9.99 2.50 11.93
C VAL A 249 10.50 2.44 10.49
N CYS A 250 10.00 3.31 9.63
CA CYS A 250 10.49 3.48 8.26
C CYS A 250 11.40 4.70 8.17
N ARG A 251 12.64 4.52 7.72
CA ARG A 251 13.59 5.61 7.46
C ARG A 251 14.42 5.33 6.23
N PHE A 252 14.54 6.33 5.35
CA PHE A 252 15.34 6.21 4.12
C PHE A 252 14.99 4.95 3.31
N ASN A 253 13.69 4.64 3.20
CA ASN A 253 13.14 3.44 2.56
C ASN A 253 13.57 2.11 3.19
N HIS A 254 13.98 2.12 4.47
CA HIS A 254 14.34 0.92 5.22
C HIS A 254 13.47 0.77 6.47
N TYR A 255 13.02 -0.46 6.73
CA TYR A 255 12.24 -0.77 7.93
C TYR A 255 13.12 -1.34 9.03
N THR A 256 12.93 -0.82 10.24
CA THR A 256 13.49 -1.35 11.49
C THR A 256 12.36 -1.54 12.50
N ALA A 257 12.63 -2.28 13.57
CA ALA A 257 11.64 -2.56 14.61
C ALA A 257 12.19 -2.27 15.99
N TYR A 258 11.29 -1.94 16.92
CA TYR A 258 11.59 -1.78 18.32
C TYR A 258 10.63 -2.60 19.16
N HIS A 259 11.14 -3.16 20.25
CA HIS A 259 10.35 -3.90 21.22
C HIS A 259 10.69 -3.48 22.64
N TYR A 260 9.66 -3.15 23.40
CA TYR A 260 9.74 -2.79 24.81
C TYR A 260 8.93 -3.78 25.65
N THR A 261 9.45 -4.15 26.82
CA THR A 261 8.73 -4.95 27.81
C THR A 261 8.82 -4.30 29.18
N ALA A 262 7.68 -4.08 29.82
CA ALA A 262 7.65 -3.49 31.16
C ALA A 262 8.31 -4.39 32.23
N ARG A 263 8.42 -5.71 31.98
CA ARG A 263 9.03 -6.68 32.91
C ARG A 263 10.56 -6.66 32.91
N SER A 264 11.18 -6.22 31.81
CA SER A 264 12.64 -6.07 31.70
C SER A 264 12.94 -4.65 31.23
N PRO A 265 12.69 -3.65 32.09
CA PRO A 265 12.52 -2.27 31.66
C PRO A 265 13.81 -1.54 31.32
N VAL A 266 14.95 -2.23 31.35
CA VAL A 266 16.25 -1.60 31.09
C VAL A 266 16.40 -1.27 29.60
N ASP A 267 15.85 -2.12 28.73
CA ASP A 267 16.21 -2.14 27.31
C ASP A 267 15.00 -1.90 26.41
N LEU A 268 15.15 -0.98 25.46
CA LEU A 268 14.38 -0.96 24.22
C LEU A 268 15.14 -1.78 23.19
N VAL A 269 14.62 -2.93 22.78
CA VAL A 269 15.32 -3.84 21.86
C VAL A 269 15.12 -3.36 20.43
N HIS A 270 16.20 -3.11 19.71
CA HIS A 270 16.22 -2.69 18.31
C HIS A 270 16.51 -3.87 17.39
N GLY A 271 15.64 -4.07 16.39
CA GLY A 271 15.82 -5.03 15.32
C GLY A 271 16.04 -4.35 13.98
N ASP A 272 17.19 -4.62 13.37
CA ASP A 272 17.56 -4.15 12.04
C ASP A 272 18.23 -5.28 11.26
N SER A 273 17.66 -5.67 10.12
CA SER A 273 18.19 -6.70 9.22
C SER A 273 19.42 -6.24 8.44
N LEU A 274 19.81 -4.97 8.48
CA LEU A 274 21.09 -4.49 7.93
C LEU A 274 22.19 -4.38 9.00
N GLY A 275 21.89 -4.69 10.26
CA GLY A 275 22.84 -4.53 11.37
C GLY A 275 23.21 -3.07 11.66
N GLY A 276 22.39 -2.12 11.20
CA GLY A 276 22.60 -0.69 11.42
C GLY A 276 22.36 -0.26 12.87
N PRO A 277 22.87 0.93 13.25
CA PRO A 277 22.63 1.48 14.56
C PRO A 277 21.15 1.88 14.72
N ALA A 278 20.65 1.86 15.94
CA ALA A 278 19.34 2.40 16.24
C ALA A 278 19.27 3.90 15.99
N ALA A 279 18.10 4.36 15.56
CA ALA A 279 17.81 5.78 15.37
C ALA A 279 17.93 6.55 16.71
N THR A 280 18.74 7.60 16.70
CA THR A 280 19.13 8.34 17.92
C THR A 280 17.97 9.06 18.61
N ASP A 281 16.92 9.38 17.88
CA ASP A 281 15.73 10.11 18.32
C ASP A 281 14.52 9.22 18.65
N VAL A 282 14.57 7.92 18.31
CA VAL A 282 13.52 6.96 18.70
C VAL A 282 13.49 6.78 20.22
N MET A 283 14.65 6.59 20.86
CA MET A 283 14.72 6.39 22.31
C MET A 283 14.20 7.61 23.10
N PRO A 284 14.67 8.86 22.90
CA PRO A 284 14.13 10.02 23.60
C PRO A 284 12.61 10.20 23.42
N SER A 285 12.12 10.03 22.19
CA SER A 285 10.69 10.16 21.87
C SER A 285 9.87 9.08 22.57
N PHE A 286 10.34 7.83 22.56
CA PHE A 286 9.69 6.71 23.26
C PHE A 286 9.74 6.86 24.79
N CYS A 287 10.84 7.34 25.36
CA CYS A 287 10.93 7.64 26.79
C CYS A 287 9.89 8.69 27.19
N TRP A 288 9.77 9.77 26.43
CA TRP A 288 8.72 10.77 26.62
C TRP A 288 7.32 10.15 26.52
N PHE A 289 7.09 9.22 25.59
CA PHE A 289 5.83 8.51 25.45
C PHE A 289 5.49 7.55 26.60
N ILE A 290 6.48 6.92 27.23
CA ILE A 290 6.24 5.99 28.35
C ILE A 290 6.15 6.75 29.68
N GLN A 291 6.77 7.92 29.79
CA GLN A 291 6.75 8.72 31.00
C GLN A 291 5.32 8.98 31.49
N HIS A 292 5.04 8.78 32.78
CA HIS A 292 3.71 8.93 33.38
C HIS A 292 2.63 7.93 32.90
N THR A 293 3.03 6.81 32.29
CA THR A 293 2.12 5.66 32.07
C THR A 293 2.09 4.70 33.25
N GLY A 294 2.91 4.92 34.29
CA GLY A 294 3.10 3.99 35.41
C GLY A 294 4.13 2.89 35.13
N HIS A 295 4.61 2.78 33.88
CA HIS A 295 5.63 1.83 33.46
C HIS A 295 7.03 2.44 33.52
N SER A 296 8.02 1.57 33.72
CA SER A 296 9.42 1.96 33.79
C SER A 296 9.94 2.44 32.45
N VAL A 297 10.66 3.57 32.44
CA VAL A 297 11.24 4.15 31.23
C VAL A 297 12.51 3.38 30.83
N PRO A 298 12.69 2.99 29.55
CA PRO A 298 13.90 2.32 29.12
C PRO A 298 15.14 3.20 29.30
N LEU A 299 16.26 2.58 29.69
CA LEU A 299 17.51 3.27 30.00
C LEU A 299 18.50 3.24 28.83
N ARG A 300 18.42 2.22 27.97
CA ARG A 300 19.30 2.05 26.81
C ARG A 300 18.62 1.28 25.68
N VAL A 301 19.19 1.40 24.48
CA VAL A 301 18.81 0.57 23.33
C VAL A 301 19.68 -0.68 23.32
N SER A 302 19.06 -1.85 23.21
CA SER A 302 19.77 -3.12 23.01
C SER A 302 19.76 -3.49 21.53
N LEU A 303 20.93 -3.72 20.94
CA LEU A 303 21.10 -4.03 19.52
C LEU A 303 20.97 -5.53 19.19
N ASN A 304 20.62 -6.36 20.17
CA ASN A 304 20.58 -7.83 20.01
C ASN A 304 19.25 -8.32 19.43
N GLY A 305 18.67 -7.54 18.51
CA GLY A 305 17.29 -7.72 18.08
C GLY A 305 17.08 -8.74 16.97
N ILE A 306 17.68 -8.46 15.81
CA ILE A 306 17.73 -9.34 14.64
C ILE A 306 19.18 -9.83 14.56
N ARG A 307 19.38 -11.14 14.38
CA ARG A 307 20.71 -11.76 14.34
C ARG A 307 21.22 -11.97 12.92
N GLU A 308 20.32 -12.24 11.98
CA GLU A 308 20.64 -12.48 10.58
C GLU A 308 20.59 -11.18 9.77
N ILE A 309 21.56 -11.01 8.88
CA ILE A 309 21.69 -9.83 8.03
C ILE A 309 21.16 -10.17 6.63
N GLN A 310 20.32 -9.30 6.07
CA GLN A 310 19.80 -9.46 4.71
C GLN A 310 20.89 -9.33 3.65
N GLY A 311 20.69 -9.99 2.51
CA GLY A 311 21.59 -9.89 1.37
C GLY A 311 21.67 -8.48 0.77
N PRO A 312 22.74 -8.15 0.02
CA PRO A 312 22.83 -6.90 -0.71
C PRO A 312 21.62 -6.72 -1.64
N GLN A 313 21.01 -5.53 -1.63
CA GLN A 313 19.84 -5.19 -2.46
C GLN A 313 18.56 -6.02 -2.16
N SER A 314 18.51 -6.75 -1.04
CA SER A 314 17.29 -7.42 -0.59
C SER A 314 16.22 -6.41 -0.15
N GLY A 315 14.98 -6.57 -0.64
CA GLY A 315 13.81 -5.84 -0.19
C GLY A 315 13.15 -6.41 1.07
N SER A 316 13.82 -7.30 1.82
CA SER A 316 13.22 -8.09 2.91
C SER A 316 13.21 -7.46 4.29
N CYS A 317 13.68 -6.22 4.45
CA CYS A 317 13.66 -5.53 5.75
C CYS A 317 12.28 -5.49 6.41
N GLY A 318 11.21 -5.29 5.64
CA GLY A 318 9.84 -5.31 6.17
C GLY A 318 9.43 -6.70 6.69
N VAL A 319 9.82 -7.76 6.00
CA VAL A 319 9.53 -9.16 6.41
C VAL A 319 10.33 -9.50 7.67
N ALA A 320 11.60 -9.13 7.73
CA ALA A 320 12.45 -9.31 8.88
C ALA A 320 11.91 -8.57 10.12
N VAL A 321 11.38 -7.35 9.93
CA VAL A 321 10.70 -6.57 10.98
C VAL A 321 9.46 -7.29 11.52
N VAL A 322 8.60 -7.82 10.64
CA VAL A 322 7.42 -8.58 11.06
C VAL A 322 7.83 -9.82 11.85
N ASN A 323 8.81 -10.58 11.35
CA ASN A 323 9.33 -11.76 12.04
C ASN A 323 9.93 -11.41 13.43
N PHE A 324 10.70 -10.33 13.51
CA PHE A 324 11.27 -9.84 14.77
C PHE A 324 10.18 -9.57 15.82
N ILE A 325 9.05 -9.00 15.41
CA ILE A 325 7.90 -8.72 16.27
C ILE A 325 7.18 -10.03 16.64
N GLN A 326 6.99 -10.93 15.68
CA GLN A 326 6.39 -12.25 15.90
C GLN A 326 7.14 -13.07 16.94
N CYS A 327 8.47 -13.16 16.85
CA CYS A 327 9.32 -13.91 17.78
C CYS A 327 9.31 -13.35 19.22
N ARG A 328 8.80 -12.13 19.43
CA ARG A 328 8.67 -11.50 20.77
C ARG A 328 7.24 -11.53 21.30
N SER A 329 6.33 -12.06 20.50
CA SER A 329 4.95 -12.29 20.89
C SER A 329 4.86 -13.57 21.74
N ALA A 330 3.89 -13.65 22.66
CA ALA A 330 3.94 -14.69 23.72
C ALA A 330 3.56 -16.06 23.19
N SER A 331 2.85 -16.07 22.06
CA SER A 331 2.10 -17.21 21.57
C SER A 331 2.87 -18.02 20.54
N SER A 332 4.08 -17.59 20.14
CA SER A 332 4.68 -18.06 18.89
C SER A 332 5.98 -18.84 19.10
N ARG A 333 5.99 -20.08 18.61
CA ARG A 333 7.23 -20.80 18.22
C ARG A 333 7.59 -20.41 16.79
N THR A 334 7.69 -19.11 16.53
CA THR A 334 7.98 -18.61 15.19
C THR A 334 9.41 -18.93 14.83
N LEU A 335 9.62 -19.48 13.63
CA LEU A 335 10.94 -19.68 13.06
C LEU A 335 11.65 -18.33 12.92
N LEU A 336 12.95 -18.29 13.18
CA LEU A 336 13.72 -17.08 12.95
C LEU A 336 13.88 -16.86 11.45
N TRP A 337 13.61 -15.63 11.01
CA TRP A 337 13.85 -15.21 9.63
C TRP A 337 15.36 -15.20 9.33
N THR A 338 15.71 -15.67 8.14
CA THR A 338 17.01 -15.53 7.49
C THR A 338 16.77 -15.06 6.06
N ASP A 339 17.82 -14.59 5.38
CA ASP A 339 17.73 -14.19 3.97
C ASP A 339 17.24 -15.36 3.09
N GLU A 340 17.75 -16.57 3.32
CA GLU A 340 17.41 -17.79 2.57
C GLU A 340 15.96 -18.24 2.80
N THR A 341 15.41 -17.95 3.98
CA THR A 341 14.03 -18.33 4.33
C THR A 341 13.03 -17.22 4.03
N SER A 342 13.47 -16.03 3.62
CA SER A 342 12.62 -14.89 3.30
C SER A 342 11.48 -15.22 2.32
N PRO A 343 11.70 -15.98 1.22
CA PRO A 343 10.62 -16.38 0.32
C PRO A 343 9.48 -17.15 1.01
N ASN A 344 9.79 -17.97 2.03
CA ASN A 344 8.78 -18.72 2.78
C ASN A 344 7.93 -17.79 3.65
N PHE A 345 8.55 -16.82 4.32
CA PHE A 345 7.82 -15.82 5.12
C PHE A 345 6.93 -14.95 4.25
N ARG A 346 7.41 -14.55 3.07
CA ARG A 346 6.63 -13.79 2.08
C ARG A 346 5.43 -14.58 1.56
N ASN A 347 5.63 -15.83 1.19
CA ASN A 347 4.55 -16.72 0.77
C ASN A 347 3.50 -16.91 1.87
N LYS A 348 3.95 -17.13 3.11
CA LYS A 348 3.06 -17.20 4.26
C LYS A 348 2.28 -15.89 4.46
N ALA A 349 2.94 -14.74 4.33
CA ALA A 349 2.29 -13.44 4.45
C ALA A 349 1.20 -13.23 3.39
N ILE A 350 1.45 -13.61 2.13
CA ILE A 350 0.44 -13.59 1.05
C ILE A 350 -0.75 -14.46 1.44
N GLN A 351 -0.49 -15.72 1.84
CA GLN A 351 -1.53 -16.66 2.24
C GLN A 351 -2.37 -16.13 3.41
N ASP A 352 -1.72 -15.68 4.48
CA ASP A 352 -2.38 -15.19 5.70
C ASP A 352 -3.27 -13.97 5.40
N LEU A 353 -2.79 -13.01 4.60
CA LEU A 353 -3.57 -11.81 4.22
C LEU A 353 -4.76 -12.14 3.33
N ILE A 354 -4.62 -13.06 2.37
CA ILE A 354 -5.72 -13.48 1.48
C ILE A 354 -6.78 -14.24 2.29
N VAL A 355 -6.37 -15.22 3.10
CA VAL A 355 -7.29 -16.01 3.93
C VAL A 355 -8.03 -15.10 4.90
N TYR A 356 -7.34 -14.16 5.53
CA TYR A 356 -7.96 -13.18 6.42
C TYR A 356 -8.99 -12.30 5.67
N HIS A 357 -8.63 -11.81 4.49
CA HIS A 357 -9.57 -11.06 3.64
C HIS A 357 -10.82 -11.86 3.29
N PHE A 358 -10.72 -13.16 2.98
CA PHE A 358 -11.90 -14.00 2.72
C PHE A 358 -12.80 -14.11 3.93
N ILE A 359 -12.22 -14.44 5.09
CA ILE A 359 -12.97 -14.59 6.35
C ILE A 359 -13.70 -13.28 6.68
N ALA A 360 -13.01 -12.15 6.60
CA ALA A 360 -13.55 -10.84 6.92
C ALA A 360 -14.58 -10.33 5.89
N SER A 361 -14.48 -10.75 4.62
CA SER A 361 -15.44 -10.36 3.58
C SER A 361 -16.75 -11.12 3.68
N ILE A 362 -16.72 -12.37 4.19
CA ILE A 362 -17.91 -13.18 4.46
C ILE A 362 -18.56 -12.76 5.78
N HIS A 363 -17.75 -12.64 6.83
CA HIS A 363 -18.20 -12.28 8.17
C HIS A 363 -17.87 -10.82 8.38
N LYS A 364 -18.81 -9.90 8.09
CA LYS A 364 -18.70 -8.53 8.59
C LYS A 364 -18.92 -8.61 10.10
N PRO A 365 -17.88 -8.62 10.95
CA PRO A 365 -18.11 -8.65 12.37
C PRO A 365 -18.81 -7.34 12.74
N PRO A 366 -19.64 -7.30 13.79
CA PRO A 366 -19.99 -6.03 14.41
C PRO A 366 -18.67 -5.29 14.68
N ARG A 367 -18.48 -4.09 14.13
CA ARG A 367 -17.25 -3.30 14.30
C ARG A 367 -16.85 -3.13 15.77
N ASP A 368 -17.81 -3.27 16.67
CA ASP A 368 -17.62 -3.11 18.11
C ASP A 368 -17.15 -4.39 18.83
N SER A 369 -17.09 -5.56 18.16
CA SER A 369 -16.97 -6.83 18.88
C SER A 369 -15.55 -7.39 19.04
N TRP A 370 -14.51 -6.84 18.41
CA TRP A 370 -13.18 -7.48 18.46
C TRP A 370 -12.00 -6.56 18.81
N THR A 371 -12.03 -5.28 18.49
CA THR A 371 -11.08 -4.32 19.07
C THR A 371 -11.71 -2.93 19.12
N THR A 372 -11.56 -2.18 20.21
CA THR A 372 -11.73 -0.72 20.13
C THR A 372 -10.40 -0.16 19.67
N PRO A 373 -10.28 0.39 18.44
CA PRO A 373 -9.01 0.92 17.96
C PRO A 373 -8.52 2.02 18.90
N CYS A 374 -7.27 1.90 19.36
CA CYS A 374 -6.64 2.97 20.15
C CYS A 374 -6.18 4.14 19.27
N ALA A 375 -6.11 3.92 17.95
CA ALA A 375 -5.83 4.91 16.94
C ALA A 375 -7.02 4.99 15.99
N ILE A 376 -7.69 6.15 15.96
CA ILE A 376 -8.55 6.49 14.83
C ILE A 376 -7.58 6.90 13.72
N ALA A 377 -7.61 6.21 12.57
CA ALA A 377 -6.86 6.62 11.39
C ALA A 377 -7.11 8.13 11.18
N PRO A 378 -6.07 8.97 10.98
CA PRO A 378 -6.28 10.37 10.70
C PRO A 378 -7.23 10.45 9.51
N GLY A 379 -8.45 10.91 9.79
CA GLY A 379 -9.51 10.91 8.80
C GLY A 379 -9.00 11.62 7.57
N HIS A 380 -9.27 11.05 6.40
CA HIS A 380 -9.30 11.80 5.16
C HIS A 380 -9.99 13.13 5.47
N ILE A 381 -9.19 14.21 5.53
CA ILE A 381 -9.72 15.55 5.46
C ILE A 381 -10.44 15.57 4.12
N ARG A 382 -11.76 15.36 4.17
CA ARG A 382 -12.64 15.77 3.09
C ARG A 382 -12.26 17.23 2.86
N ARG A 383 -11.66 17.54 1.72
CA ARG A 383 -11.64 18.91 1.21
C ARG A 383 -13.11 19.29 1.05
N GLY A 384 -13.66 19.86 2.12
CA GLY A 384 -14.93 20.55 2.10
C GLY A 384 -14.75 21.76 1.20
N GLN A 385 -15.53 21.77 0.13
CA GLN A 385 -16.24 22.92 -0.39
C GLN A 385 -15.98 24.22 0.39
N HIS A 386 -15.21 25.12 -0.20
CA HIS A 386 -15.50 26.53 -0.08
C HIS A 386 -16.33 26.91 -1.31
N ASP A 387 -17.64 26.91 -1.12
CA ASP A 387 -18.51 27.85 -1.82
C ASP A 387 -18.32 29.21 -1.14
N GLY A 388 -18.03 30.20 -1.97
CA GLY A 388 -17.74 31.60 -1.66
C GLY A 388 -17.31 32.29 -2.94
#